data_AF-A0AA39N6Z0-F1
#
_entry.id   AF-A0AA39N6Z0-F1
#
_cell.length_a   1.000
_cell.length_b   1.000
_cell.length_c   1.000
_cell.angle_alpha   90.00
_cell.angle_beta   90.00
_cell.angle_gamma   90.00
#
_symmetry.space_group_name_H-M   'P 1'
#
loop_
_entity.id
_entity.type
_entity.pdbx_description
1 polymer ?
#
loop_
_entity_poly.entity_id
_entity_poly.type
_entity_poly.pdbx_seq_one_letter_code
_entity_poly.pdbx_strand_id
1 'polypeptide(L)'
;MAEDIRVLPQWLKFLDNTNGIVTTLTACFILYTRSPGVIYFASGAVSCSLSVKLIKKAIRQPRPPPTTGAKKKVTYGMPSTHSATITFFAEYISLACAYLPIHPSLPSMWMARILPPIIVLPWAAMIVMSRIWLGHHTLPQVVAGCSYGVVFSYAWYLMWVSGLNERGRWATQTFPYILQ
;
A
#
# COMPACT_ATOMS: atom_id res chain seq x y z
N MET A 1 33.92 -7.06 21.83
CA MET A 1 33.56 -7.12 20.40
C MET A 1 32.62 -5.93 20.16
N ALA A 2 33.14 -4.83 19.62
CA ALA A 2 32.33 -3.65 19.37
C ALA A 2 31.26 -4.01 18.32
N GLU A 3 29.98 -3.97 18.70
CA GLU A 3 28.89 -4.07 17.74
C GLU A 3 29.05 -2.89 16.76
N ASP A 4 29.38 -3.21 15.52
CA ASP A 4 29.51 -2.24 14.44
C ASP A 4 28.12 -1.65 14.15
N ILE A 5 27.83 -0.50 14.77
CA ILE A 5 26.57 0.22 14.59
C ILE A 5 26.54 0.71 13.15
N ARG A 6 25.90 -0.07 12.26
CA ARG A 6 25.72 0.31 10.86
C ARG A 6 24.96 1.63 10.76
N VAL A 7 25.67 2.70 10.38
CA VAL A 7 25.07 3.99 10.05
C VAL A 7 24.34 3.84 8.72
N LEU A 8 23.01 3.79 8.79
CA LEU A 8 22.18 3.66 7.60
C LEU A 8 22.17 4.96 6.78
N PRO A 9 22.35 4.90 5.44
CA PRO A 9 22.27 6.05 4.57
C PRO A 9 20.88 6.72 4.63
N GLN A 10 20.84 8.04 4.43
CA GLN A 10 19.62 8.85 4.63
C GLN A 10 18.46 8.43 3.71
N TRP A 11 18.74 7.98 2.49
CA TRP A 11 17.71 7.52 1.55
C TRP A 11 16.96 6.28 2.06
N LEU A 12 17.60 5.40 2.84
CA LEU A 12 16.92 4.28 3.49
C LEU A 12 15.99 4.76 4.62
N LYS A 13 16.41 5.77 5.39
CA LYS A 13 15.56 6.36 6.45
C LYS A 13 14.33 7.05 5.85
N PHE A 14 14.47 7.66 4.68
CA PHE A 14 13.33 8.19 3.92
C PHE A 14 12.30 7.09 3.58
N LEU A 15 12.77 5.90 3.17
CA LEU A 15 11.91 4.74 2.90
C LEU A 15 11.21 4.18 4.17
N ASP A 16 11.68 4.50 5.38
CA ASP A 16 10.95 4.15 6.61
C ASP A 16 9.75 5.08 6.87
N ASN A 17 9.78 6.30 6.32
CA ASN A 17 8.74 7.31 6.48
C ASN A 17 7.71 7.31 5.33
N THR A 18 7.76 6.33 4.43
CA THR A 18 6.94 6.30 3.21
C THR A 18 5.44 6.28 3.47
N ASN A 19 4.96 5.79 4.62
CA ASN A 19 3.52 5.80 4.91
C ASN A 19 2.93 7.21 4.91
N GLY A 20 3.66 8.20 5.45
CA GLY A 20 3.20 9.59 5.48
C GLY A 20 3.04 10.12 4.06
N ILE A 21 4.05 9.87 3.22
CA ILE A 21 4.05 10.28 1.81
C ILE A 21 2.90 9.63 1.04
N VAL A 22 2.75 8.30 1.14
CA VAL A 22 1.68 7.57 0.44
C VAL A 22 0.31 8.04 0.91
N THR A 23 0.12 8.26 2.21
CA THR A 23 -1.14 8.75 2.77
C THR A 23 -1.47 10.15 2.25
N THR A 24 -0.50 11.08 2.28
CA THR A 24 -0.68 12.45 1.77
C THR A 24 -0.99 12.45 0.28
N LEU A 25 -0.23 11.70 -0.54
CA LEU A 25 -0.49 11.60 -1.97
C LEU A 25 -1.87 11.01 -2.27
N THR A 26 -2.28 9.99 -1.52
CA THR A 26 -3.61 9.39 -1.67
C THR A 26 -4.71 10.39 -1.30
N ALA A 27 -4.54 11.14 -0.20
CA ALA A 27 -5.49 12.17 0.21
C ALA A 27 -5.60 13.28 -0.84
N CYS A 28 -4.47 13.78 -1.35
CA CYS A 28 -4.46 14.76 -2.44
C CYS A 28 -5.16 14.21 -3.69
N PHE A 29 -4.94 12.94 -4.04
CA PHE A 29 -5.57 12.31 -5.19
C PHE A 29 -7.08 12.12 -5.02
N ILE A 30 -7.55 11.79 -3.81
CA ILE A 30 -8.98 11.78 -3.46
C ILE A 30 -9.56 13.18 -3.62
N LEU A 31 -8.91 14.22 -3.09
CA LEU A 31 -9.42 15.59 -3.16
C LEU A 31 -9.43 16.13 -4.60
N TYR A 32 -8.45 15.73 -5.42
CA TYR A 32 -8.35 16.12 -6.81
C TYR A 32 -9.39 15.43 -7.70
N THR A 33 -9.53 14.11 -7.59
CA THR A 33 -10.46 13.34 -8.43
C THR A 33 -11.88 13.35 -7.91
N ARG A 34 -12.06 13.40 -6.59
CA ARG A 34 -13.34 13.24 -5.89
C ARG A 34 -14.09 11.98 -6.32
N SER A 35 -13.34 10.95 -6.74
CA SER A 35 -13.90 9.75 -7.31
C SER A 35 -14.29 8.74 -6.21
N PRO A 36 -15.52 8.18 -6.23
CA PRO A 36 -15.91 7.11 -5.33
C PRO A 36 -14.99 5.89 -5.42
N GLY A 37 -14.46 5.59 -6.62
CA GLY A 37 -13.54 4.47 -6.83
C GLY A 37 -12.19 4.69 -6.13
N VAL A 38 -11.70 5.93 -6.11
CA VAL A 38 -10.46 6.29 -5.41
C VAL A 38 -10.66 6.29 -3.89
N ILE A 39 -11.82 6.75 -3.41
CA ILE A 39 -12.20 6.65 -1.99
C ILE A 39 -12.30 5.18 -1.57
N TYR A 40 -12.93 4.33 -2.38
CA TYR A 40 -13.04 2.90 -2.14
C TYR A 40 -11.67 2.23 -2.10
N PHE A 41 -10.79 2.54 -3.05
CA PHE A 41 -9.39 2.09 -3.05
C PHE A 41 -8.66 2.47 -1.75
N ALA A 42 -8.75 3.73 -1.32
CA ALA A 42 -8.10 4.18 -0.10
C ALA A 42 -8.65 3.48 1.16
N SER A 43 -9.97 3.25 1.21
CA SER A 43 -10.59 2.47 2.28
C SER A 43 -10.09 1.02 2.31
N GLY A 44 -9.80 0.43 1.14
CA GLY A 44 -9.19 -0.90 1.02
C GLY A 44 -7.77 -0.94 1.56
N ALA A 45 -6.97 0.08 1.30
CA ALA A 45 -5.61 0.18 1.84
C ALA A 45 -5.61 0.25 3.37
N VAL A 46 -6.52 1.05 3.95
CA VAL A 46 -6.72 1.13 5.41
C VAL A 46 -7.17 -0.22 5.96
N SER A 47 -8.18 -0.83 5.33
CA SER A 47 -8.70 -2.16 5.69
C SER A 47 -7.62 -3.23 5.68
N CYS A 48 -6.79 -3.27 4.64
CA CYS A 48 -5.64 -4.18 4.52
C CYS A 48 -4.62 -3.94 5.64
N SER A 49 -4.32 -2.69 5.98
CA SER A 49 -3.38 -2.36 7.05
C SER A 49 -3.89 -2.83 8.41
N LEU A 50 -5.19 -2.61 8.68
CA LEU A 50 -5.84 -3.04 9.91
C LEU A 50 -5.93 -4.56 10.00
N SER A 51 -6.33 -5.26 8.94
CA SER A 51 -6.46 -6.71 8.94
C SER A 51 -5.11 -7.40 9.19
N VAL A 52 -4.02 -6.94 8.57
CA VAL A 52 -2.67 -7.48 8.82
C VAL A 52 -2.22 -7.21 10.25
N LYS A 53 -2.56 -6.04 10.83
CA LYS A 53 -2.29 -5.74 12.25
C LYS A 53 -3.05 -6.67 13.19
N LEU A 54 -4.26 -7.08 12.84
CA LEU A 54 -5.03 -8.07 13.61
C LEU A 54 -4.40 -9.45 13.49
N ILE A 55 -4.11 -9.91 12.27
CA ILE A 55 -3.50 -11.23 12.01
C ILE A 55 -2.17 -11.38 12.75
N LYS A 56 -1.31 -10.35 12.75
CA LYS A 56 -0.03 -10.45 13.47
C LYS A 56 -0.16 -10.55 14.99
N LYS A 57 -1.25 -10.03 15.56
CA LYS A 57 -1.54 -10.22 16.99
C LYS A 57 -1.94 -11.66 17.31
N ALA A 58 -2.44 -12.41 16.32
CA ALA A 58 -2.72 -13.84 16.44
C ALA A 58 -1.45 -14.68 16.22
N ILE A 59 -0.65 -14.40 15.17
CA ILE A 59 0.56 -15.16 14.84
C ILE A 59 1.68 -14.94 15.87
N ARG A 60 1.83 -13.71 16.36
CA ARG A 60 2.81 -13.32 17.39
C ARG A 60 4.28 -13.63 17.08
N GLN A 61 4.65 -13.83 15.81
CA GLN A 61 6.03 -14.10 15.43
C GLN A 61 6.94 -12.90 15.78
N PRO A 62 8.10 -13.11 16.43
CA PRO A 62 9.02 -12.03 16.76
C PRO A 62 9.65 -11.41 15.51
N ARG A 63 10.09 -10.16 15.63
CA ARG A 63 10.94 -9.49 14.64
C ARG A 63 12.37 -10.03 14.71
N PRO A 64 13.18 -9.87 13.65
CA PRO A 64 14.61 -10.14 13.74
C PRO A 64 15.25 -9.29 14.86
N PRO A 65 16.35 -9.77 15.47
CA PRO A 65 17.14 -8.97 16.41
C PRO A 65 17.54 -7.63 15.77
N PRO A 66 17.59 -6.53 16.54
CA PRO A 66 18.05 -5.25 16.03
C PRO A 66 19.46 -5.39 15.45
N THR A 67 19.63 -5.11 14.16
CA THR A 67 20.94 -5.08 13.50
C THR A 67 21.54 -3.68 13.45
N THR A 68 20.81 -2.69 13.97
CA THR A 68 21.19 -1.28 14.05
C THR A 68 20.86 -0.79 15.46
N GLY A 69 21.53 0.26 15.96
CA GLY A 69 21.23 0.89 17.25
C GLY A 69 19.83 1.50 17.37
N ALA A 70 18.93 1.21 16.43
CA ALA A 70 17.53 1.58 16.46
C ALA A 70 16.79 0.83 17.59
N LYS A 71 15.91 1.54 18.30
CA LYS A 71 15.07 0.95 19.35
C LYS A 71 14.30 -0.26 18.83
N LYS A 72 14.34 -1.36 19.58
CA LYS A 72 13.57 -2.58 19.30
C LYS A 72 12.08 -2.24 19.21
N LYS A 73 11.49 -2.35 18.01
CA LYS A 73 10.03 -2.21 17.84
C LYS A 73 9.35 -3.35 18.60
N VAL A 74 8.54 -3.05 19.62
CA VAL A 74 7.85 -4.02 20.50
C VAL A 74 6.63 -4.69 19.81
N THR A 75 6.64 -4.77 18.47
CA THR A 75 5.50 -5.28 17.69
C THR A 75 5.87 -6.57 16.96
N TYR A 76 4.87 -7.42 16.68
CA TYR A 76 5.07 -8.66 15.94
C TYR A 76 5.49 -8.44 14.48
N GLY A 77 6.29 -9.39 13.98
CA GLY A 77 6.98 -9.34 12.69
C GLY A 77 6.18 -9.92 11.52
N MET A 78 5.31 -10.90 11.74
CA MET A 78 4.59 -11.59 10.65
C MET A 78 3.08 -11.36 10.70
N PRO A 79 2.45 -10.98 9.57
CA PRO A 79 3.07 -10.55 8.30
C PRO A 79 3.67 -9.14 8.42
N SER A 80 4.53 -8.76 7.48
CA SER A 80 4.98 -7.37 7.34
C SER A 80 3.80 -6.49 6.88
N THR A 81 3.34 -5.58 7.74
CA THR A 81 2.23 -4.66 7.44
C THR A 81 2.59 -3.69 6.31
N HIS A 82 3.82 -3.15 6.29
CA HIS A 82 4.24 -2.28 5.19
C HIS A 82 4.27 -3.02 3.86
N SER A 83 4.81 -4.24 3.84
CA SER A 83 4.87 -5.06 2.63
C SER A 83 3.46 -5.38 2.12
N ALA A 84 2.55 -5.78 3.00
CA ALA A 84 1.17 -6.05 2.60
C ALA A 84 0.46 -4.81 2.04
N THR A 85 0.53 -3.68 2.75
CA THR A 85 -0.14 -2.46 2.30
C THR A 85 0.47 -1.92 1.00
N ILE A 86 1.80 -1.88 0.85
CA ILE A 86 2.41 -1.35 -0.38
C ILE A 86 2.16 -2.27 -1.59
N THR A 87 2.12 -3.58 -1.38
CA THR A 87 1.74 -4.52 -2.42
C THR A 87 0.27 -4.39 -2.80
N PHE A 88 -0.63 -4.12 -1.84
CA PHE A 88 -2.02 -3.77 -2.13
C PHE A 88 -2.10 -2.52 -3.03
N PHE A 89 -1.36 -1.45 -2.70
CA PHE A 89 -1.32 -0.23 -3.52
C PHE A 89 -0.86 -0.54 -4.95
N ALA A 90 0.26 -1.24 -5.07
CA ALA A 90 0.86 -1.53 -6.37
C ALA A 90 -0.06 -2.37 -7.26
N GLU A 91 -0.59 -3.47 -6.73
CA GLU A 91 -1.46 -4.36 -7.50
C GLU A 91 -2.81 -3.69 -7.84
N TYR A 92 -3.46 -3.05 -6.87
CA TYR A 92 -4.77 -2.42 -7.13
C TYR A 92 -4.64 -1.30 -8.16
N ILE A 93 -3.58 -0.48 -8.09
CA ILE A 93 -3.30 0.55 -9.11
C ILE A 93 -3.07 -0.10 -10.48
N SER A 94 -2.30 -1.18 -10.56
CA SER A 94 -2.11 -1.92 -11.81
C SER A 94 -3.42 -2.47 -12.38
N LEU A 95 -4.27 -3.07 -11.55
CA LEU A 95 -5.59 -3.56 -11.97
C LEU A 95 -6.51 -2.42 -12.41
N ALA A 96 -6.51 -1.30 -11.69
CA ALA A 96 -7.29 -0.12 -12.04
C ALA A 96 -6.86 0.46 -13.39
N CYS A 97 -5.56 0.64 -13.60
CA CYS A 97 -4.99 1.10 -14.86
C CYS A 97 -5.25 0.14 -16.03
N ALA A 98 -5.27 -1.18 -15.79
CA ALA A 98 -5.53 -2.16 -16.83
C ALA A 98 -7.02 -2.24 -17.20
N TYR A 99 -7.92 -2.23 -16.22
CA TYR A 99 -9.29 -2.71 -16.42
C TYR A 99 -10.40 -1.73 -16.04
N LEU A 100 -10.13 -0.70 -15.23
CA LEU A 100 -11.17 0.26 -14.87
C LEU A 100 -11.30 1.39 -15.90
N PRO A 101 -12.48 2.04 -15.98
CA PRO A 101 -12.64 3.29 -16.72
C PRO A 101 -11.71 4.37 -16.17
N ILE A 102 -11.18 5.19 -17.07
CA ILE A 102 -10.29 6.30 -16.71
C ILE A 102 -11.14 7.48 -16.26
N HIS A 103 -10.77 8.05 -15.11
CA HIS A 103 -11.46 9.22 -14.57
C HIS A 103 -11.26 10.44 -15.50
N PRO A 104 -12.29 11.27 -15.77
CA PRO A 104 -12.19 12.40 -16.69
C PRO A 104 -11.10 13.44 -16.35
N SER A 105 -10.78 13.59 -15.06
CA SER A 105 -9.71 14.50 -14.59
C SER A 105 -8.29 13.97 -14.85
N LEU A 106 -8.12 12.77 -15.39
CA LEU A 106 -6.81 12.20 -15.67
C LEU A 106 -6.33 12.56 -17.08
N PRO A 107 -5.00 12.55 -17.32
CA PRO A 107 -4.43 12.85 -18.63
C PRO A 107 -4.82 11.78 -19.66
N SER A 108 -4.25 11.88 -20.87
CA SER A 108 -4.54 10.95 -21.98
C SER A 108 -4.59 9.48 -21.55
N MET A 109 -5.44 8.71 -22.26
CA MET A 109 -5.69 7.30 -21.95
C MET A 109 -4.41 6.48 -21.78
N TRP A 110 -3.42 6.67 -22.66
CA TRP A 110 -2.16 5.92 -22.57
C TRP A 110 -1.34 6.31 -21.34
N MET A 111 -1.27 7.60 -20.99
CA MET A 111 -0.52 8.06 -19.81
C MET A 111 -1.13 7.50 -18.54
N ALA A 112 -2.46 7.58 -18.40
CA ALA A 112 -3.17 7.10 -17.22
C ALA A 112 -3.11 5.56 -17.05
N ARG A 113 -2.92 4.80 -18.13
CA ARG A 113 -2.83 3.33 -18.08
C ARG A 113 -1.40 2.81 -17.89
N ILE A 114 -0.40 3.47 -18.47
CA ILE A 114 0.97 2.93 -18.55
C ILE A 114 1.88 3.53 -17.48
N LEU A 115 1.80 4.84 -17.27
CA LEU A 115 2.75 5.54 -16.41
C LEU A 115 2.64 5.14 -14.94
N PRO A 116 1.43 5.01 -14.34
CA PRO A 116 1.34 4.66 -12.92
C PRO A 116 1.94 3.27 -12.61
N PRO A 117 1.61 2.18 -13.32
CA PRO A 117 2.24 0.86 -13.08
C PRO A 117 3.76 0.88 -13.20
N ILE A 118 4.32 1.59 -14.20
CA ILE A 118 5.77 1.74 -14.39
C ILE A 118 6.44 2.41 -13.19
N ILE A 119 5.75 3.34 -12.51
CA ILE A 119 6.29 4.03 -11.33
C ILE A 119 6.08 3.21 -10.06
N VAL A 120 4.85 2.73 -9.83
CA VAL A 120 4.47 2.15 -8.54
C VAL A 120 5.05 0.77 -8.30
N LEU A 121 5.26 -0.04 -9.34
CA LEU A 121 5.80 -1.40 -9.19
C LEU A 121 7.28 -1.39 -8.74
N PRO A 122 8.21 -0.66 -9.39
CA PRO A 122 9.58 -0.53 -8.90
C PRO A 122 9.65 0.15 -7.53
N TRP A 123 8.83 1.16 -7.30
CA TRP A 123 8.77 1.86 -6.02
C TRP A 123 8.33 0.93 -4.89
N ALA A 124 7.29 0.13 -5.11
CA ALA A 124 6.83 -0.88 -4.16
C ALA A 124 7.91 -1.93 -3.87
N ALA A 125 8.60 -2.43 -4.90
CA ALA A 125 9.70 -3.37 -4.73
C ALA A 125 10.81 -2.78 -3.84
N MET A 126 11.20 -1.53 -4.07
CA MET A 126 12.21 -0.84 -3.24
C MET A 126 11.76 -0.66 -1.79
N ILE A 127 10.50 -0.29 -1.55
CA ILE A 127 9.95 -0.17 -0.18
C ILE A 127 9.94 -1.54 0.51
N VAL A 128 9.51 -2.59 -0.18
CA VAL A 128 9.47 -3.97 0.32
C VAL A 128 10.88 -4.42 0.71
N MET A 129 11.87 -4.22 -0.16
CA MET A 129 13.26 -4.60 0.11
C MET A 129 13.89 -3.78 1.23
N SER A 130 13.51 -2.51 1.37
CA SER A 130 13.97 -1.67 2.50
C SER A 130 13.65 -2.29 3.86
N ARG A 131 12.57 -3.09 3.96
CA ARG A 131 12.18 -3.74 5.24
C ARG A 131 13.21 -4.76 5.70
N ILE A 132 13.92 -5.37 4.76
CA ILE A 132 15.00 -6.32 5.02
C ILE A 132 16.30 -5.54 5.27
N TRP A 133 16.63 -4.58 4.39
CA TRP A 133 17.88 -3.80 4.50
C TRP A 133 17.98 -2.97 5.79
N LEU A 134 16.85 -2.48 6.30
CA LEU A 134 16.76 -1.77 7.58
C LEU A 134 16.64 -2.71 8.80
N GLY A 135 16.64 -4.03 8.59
CA GLY A 135 16.55 -5.02 9.67
C GLY A 135 15.19 -5.03 10.38
N HIS A 136 14.11 -4.58 9.73
CA HIS A 136 12.78 -4.58 10.35
C HIS A 136 12.08 -5.92 10.27
N HIS A 137 12.37 -6.71 9.23
CA HIS A 137 11.69 -7.94 8.89
C HIS A 137 12.64 -8.95 8.23
N THR A 138 12.36 -10.23 8.41
CA THR A 138 13.00 -11.31 7.65
C THR A 138 12.33 -11.50 6.28
N LEU A 139 13.00 -12.18 5.34
CA LEU A 139 12.44 -12.48 4.03
C LEU A 139 11.06 -13.20 4.11
N PRO A 140 10.86 -14.25 4.94
CA PRO A 140 9.55 -14.88 5.07
C PRO A 140 8.44 -13.93 5.55
N GLN A 141 8.74 -13.01 6.46
CA GLN A 141 7.78 -12.02 6.95
C GLN A 141 7.35 -11.04 5.86
N VAL A 142 8.31 -10.66 5.01
CA VAL A 142 8.09 -9.79 3.86
C VAL A 142 7.27 -10.50 2.80
N VAL A 143 7.65 -11.73 2.41
CA VAL A 143 6.92 -12.55 1.44
C VAL A 143 5.49 -12.77 1.88
N ALA A 144 5.26 -13.19 3.13
CA ALA A 144 3.92 -13.35 3.68
C ALA A 144 3.10 -12.05 3.66
N GLY A 145 3.76 -10.91 3.89
CA GLY A 145 3.14 -9.59 3.74
C GLY A 145 2.71 -9.35 2.29
N CYS A 146 3.62 -9.49 1.33
CA CYS A 146 3.33 -9.29 -0.09
C CYS A 146 2.19 -10.22 -0.58
N SER A 147 2.26 -11.51 -0.26
CA SER A 147 1.21 -12.48 -0.63
C SER A 147 -0.14 -12.09 -0.06
N TYR A 148 -0.20 -11.65 1.20
CA TYR A 148 -1.43 -11.16 1.80
C TYR A 148 -1.95 -9.92 1.07
N GLY A 149 -1.06 -8.97 0.76
CA GLY A 149 -1.39 -7.75 0.03
C GLY A 149 -2.02 -8.02 -1.33
N VAL A 150 -1.44 -8.95 -2.11
CA VAL A 150 -1.97 -9.41 -3.41
C VAL A 150 -3.37 -9.99 -3.25
N VAL A 151 -3.54 -10.99 -2.38
CA VAL A 151 -4.83 -11.65 -2.19
C VAL A 151 -5.90 -10.64 -1.74
N PHE A 152 -5.55 -9.75 -0.82
CA PHE A 152 -6.47 -8.73 -0.32
C PHE A 152 -6.84 -7.70 -1.40
N SER A 153 -5.86 -7.22 -2.18
CA SER A 153 -6.11 -6.25 -3.26
C SER A 153 -6.97 -6.85 -4.35
N TYR A 154 -6.66 -8.06 -4.81
CA TYR A 154 -7.48 -8.76 -5.80
C TYR A 154 -8.92 -8.97 -5.30
N ALA A 155 -9.11 -9.42 -4.06
CA ALA A 155 -10.45 -9.57 -3.48
C ALA A 155 -11.19 -8.22 -3.37
N TRP A 156 -10.49 -7.16 -2.94
CA TRP A 156 -11.06 -5.81 -2.83
C TRP A 156 -11.48 -5.26 -4.20
N TYR A 157 -10.66 -5.49 -5.22
CA TYR A 157 -10.94 -5.15 -6.60
C TYR A 157 -12.15 -5.93 -7.14
N LEU A 158 -12.22 -7.24 -6.89
CA LEU A 158 -13.35 -8.07 -7.31
C LEU A 158 -14.67 -7.56 -6.70
N MET A 159 -14.69 -7.22 -5.41
CA MET A 159 -15.88 -6.63 -4.78
C MET A 159 -16.30 -5.32 -5.45
N TRP A 160 -15.34 -4.50 -5.90
CA TRP A 160 -15.64 -3.27 -6.66
C TRP A 160 -16.35 -3.58 -7.98
N VAL A 161 -15.75 -4.43 -8.81
CA VAL A 161 -16.26 -4.71 -10.16
C VAL A 161 -17.51 -5.60 -10.16
N SER A 162 -17.74 -6.36 -9.08
CA SER A 162 -18.91 -7.25 -8.93
C SER A 162 -20.16 -6.56 -8.39
N GLY A 163 -20.15 -5.24 -8.22
CA GLY A 163 -21.38 -4.48 -7.92
C GLY A 163 -21.20 -3.27 -6.99
N LEU A 164 -20.11 -3.18 -6.21
CA LEU A 164 -19.92 -1.97 -5.38
C LEU A 164 -19.68 -0.71 -6.24
N ASN A 165 -19.22 -0.87 -7.48
CA ASN A 165 -19.11 0.22 -8.45
C ASN A 165 -20.48 0.85 -8.79
N GLU A 166 -21.59 0.11 -8.70
CA GLU A 166 -22.95 0.63 -8.91
C GLU A 166 -23.32 1.59 -7.80
N ARG A 167 -22.99 1.24 -6.56
CA ARG A 167 -23.17 2.12 -5.39
C ARG A 167 -22.30 3.37 -5.50
N GLY A 168 -21.08 3.22 -6.04
CA GLY A 168 -20.23 4.36 -6.37
C GLY A 168 -20.88 5.32 -7.35
N ARG A 169 -21.45 4.80 -8.46
CA ARG A 169 -22.17 5.62 -9.44
C ARG A 169 -23.42 6.29 -8.84
N TRP A 170 -24.19 5.56 -8.05
CA TRP A 170 -25.32 6.12 -7.31
C TRP A 170 -24.88 7.25 -6.37
N ALA A 171 -23.74 7.10 -5.68
CA ALA A 171 -23.21 8.14 -4.80
C ALA A 171 -22.81 9.39 -5.60
N THR A 172 -22.18 9.25 -6.77
CA THR A 172 -21.89 10.37 -7.67
C THR A 172 -23.16 11.10 -8.09
N GLN A 173 -24.24 10.37 -8.43
CA GLN A 173 -25.53 10.96 -8.81
C GLN A 173 -26.22 11.66 -7.64
N THR A 174 -26.09 11.13 -6.43
CA THR A 174 -26.72 11.66 -5.21
C THR A 174 -25.99 12.90 -4.69
N PHE A 175 -24.66 12.92 -4.81
CA PHE A 175 -23.81 14.01 -4.32
C PHE A 175 -22.94 14.62 -5.44
N PRO A 176 -23.54 15.17 -6.51
CA PRO A 176 -22.80 15.60 -7.72
C PRO A 176 -21.89 16.81 -7.48
N TYR A 177 -22.15 17.58 -6.43
CA TYR A 177 -21.28 18.70 -6.02
C TYR A 177 -20.08 18.23 -5.21
N ILE A 178 -20.11 17.01 -4.65
CA ILE A 178 -19.06 16.46 -3.78
C ILE A 178 -18.24 15.39 -4.50
N LEU A 179 -18.86 14.57 -5.35
CA LEU A 179 -18.26 13.45 -6.06
C LEU A 179 -18.32 13.66 -7.57
N GLN A 180 -17.35 13.09 -8.29
CA GLN A 180 -17.25 13.09 -9.75
C GLN A 180 -17.07 11.68 -10.31
#